data_AF-A0A4Y9QN90-F1
#
_entry.id   AF-A0A4Y9QN90-F1
#
_cell.length_a   1.000
_cell.length_b   1.000
_cell.length_c   1.000
_cell.angle_alpha   90.00
_cell.angle_beta   90.00
_cell.angle_gamma   90.00
#
_symmetry.space_group_name_H-M   'P 1'
#
loop_
_entity.id
_entity.type
_entity.pdbx_description
1 polymer ?
#
loop_
_entity_poly.entity_id
_entity_poly.type
_entity_poly.pdbx_seq_one_letter_code
_entity_poly.pdbx_strand_id
1 'polypeptide(L)'
;MNRLAVYSLPPELITFYKPQIQFITEKAVNPDRRRYAVEGEAEKHYIDLDQYGDSALTILPIYWNEAVEKFGEDSLRAHGIGPWSAYLTFLNLVEAFEKKNSAAILRLSADLGHYLGDLNVPLHTTMNYNGQLTGQEGIHGFWESRVPELLSQNFSLWVGKAEYIKKPQEAIWKAVEEAHSQVDSVLNFERELSRQFSDDQKYSFEERNRLTTRVYSQEFTEAYAIALDGMVERQMRKSIKMIAGFWYTAWVNAGQPDLSKFETNTQPEEEELPTNPSLRVRTHDN
;
A
#
# COMPACT_ATOMS: atom_id res chain seq x y z
N MET A 1 -3.12 -2.78 8.26
CA MET A 1 -4.16 -3.32 7.35
C MET A 1 -4.14 -4.85 7.30
N ASN A 2 -3.01 -5.49 7.02
CA ASN A 2 -2.88 -6.96 6.94
C ASN A 2 -3.51 -7.73 8.13
N ARG A 3 -3.27 -7.27 9.37
CA ARG A 3 -3.92 -7.82 10.57
C ARG A 3 -5.44 -7.94 10.44
N LEU A 4 -6.09 -6.90 9.94
CA LEU A 4 -7.54 -6.84 9.82
C LEU A 4 -8.05 -7.75 8.70
N ALA A 5 -7.28 -7.88 7.60
CA ALA A 5 -7.61 -8.76 6.50
C ALA A 5 -7.71 -10.24 6.95
N VAL A 6 -6.89 -10.66 7.93
CA VAL A 6 -6.96 -12.02 8.51
C VAL A 6 -8.36 -12.34 9.06
N TYR A 7 -9.03 -11.37 9.70
CA TYR A 7 -10.36 -11.58 10.29
C TYR A 7 -11.48 -11.65 9.24
N SER A 8 -11.20 -11.29 7.98
CA SER A 8 -12.12 -11.40 6.86
C SER A 8 -12.03 -12.74 6.14
N LEU A 9 -11.02 -13.57 6.45
CA LEU A 9 -10.79 -14.84 5.77
C LEU A 9 -11.81 -15.92 6.15
N PRO A 10 -12.11 -16.88 5.25
CA PRO A 10 -12.95 -18.03 5.57
C PRO A 10 -12.30 -18.95 6.62
N PRO A 11 -13.07 -19.84 7.28
CA PRO A 11 -12.60 -20.71 8.37
C PRO A 11 -11.32 -21.51 8.08
N GLU A 12 -11.14 -21.96 6.84
CA GLU A 12 -9.98 -22.73 6.40
C GLU A 12 -8.71 -21.88 6.44
N LEU A 13 -8.78 -20.67 5.87
CA LEU A 13 -7.65 -19.75 5.81
C LEU A 13 -7.38 -19.08 7.16
N ILE A 14 -8.41 -18.68 7.90
CA ILE A 14 -8.21 -18.01 9.20
C ILE A 14 -7.51 -18.95 10.19
N THR A 15 -7.72 -20.27 10.11
CA THR A 15 -7.04 -21.25 10.96
C THR A 15 -5.52 -21.28 10.70
N PHE A 16 -5.09 -21.04 9.45
CA PHE A 16 -3.68 -20.93 9.08
C PHE A 16 -3.08 -19.55 9.43
N TYR A 17 -3.79 -18.45 9.10
CA TYR A 17 -3.25 -17.09 9.25
C TYR A 17 -3.33 -16.54 10.68
N LYS A 18 -4.36 -16.89 11.46
CA LYS A 18 -4.57 -16.32 12.80
C LYS A 18 -3.43 -16.62 13.78
N PRO A 19 -2.85 -17.84 13.83
CA PRO A 19 -1.64 -18.10 14.61
C PRO A 19 -0.44 -17.23 14.18
N GLN A 20 -0.40 -16.83 12.90
CA GLN A 20 0.70 -16.05 12.28
C GLN A 20 0.40 -14.55 12.23
N ILE A 21 -0.64 -14.09 12.91
CA ILE A 21 -1.13 -12.72 12.75
C ILE A 21 -0.10 -11.67 13.16
N GLN A 22 0.75 -11.97 14.15
CA GLN A 22 1.84 -11.10 14.56
C GLN A 22 2.88 -10.97 13.43
N PHE A 23 3.33 -12.09 12.87
CA PHE A 23 4.25 -12.10 11.73
C PHE A 23 3.72 -11.29 10.55
N ILE A 24 2.48 -11.55 10.12
CA ILE A 24 1.84 -10.87 9.00
C ILE A 24 1.67 -9.36 9.25
N THR A 25 1.56 -8.96 10.52
CA THR A 25 1.49 -7.54 10.92
C THR A 25 2.87 -6.90 10.89
N GLU A 26 3.86 -7.51 11.52
CA GLU A 26 5.20 -6.95 11.69
C GLU A 26 6.00 -6.95 10.39
N LYS A 27 5.83 -7.96 9.53
CA LYS A 27 6.52 -8.02 8.24
C LYS A 27 5.82 -7.23 7.13
N ALA A 28 4.64 -6.65 7.39
CA ALA A 28 3.96 -5.78 6.43
C ALA A 28 4.77 -4.54 6.06
N VAL A 29 5.78 -4.15 6.84
CA VAL A 29 6.67 -3.01 6.55
C VAL A 29 7.99 -3.43 5.90
N ASN A 30 8.21 -4.73 5.66
CA ASN A 30 9.45 -5.21 5.04
C ASN A 30 9.70 -4.66 3.63
N PRO A 31 8.70 -4.53 2.74
CA PRO A 31 8.91 -3.88 1.44
C PRO A 31 9.51 -2.47 1.58
N ASP A 32 8.99 -1.66 2.50
CA ASP A 32 9.54 -0.34 2.80
C ASP A 32 10.98 -0.38 3.31
N ARG A 33 11.35 -1.41 4.09
CA ARG A 33 12.75 -1.58 4.52
C ARG A 33 13.63 -1.96 3.33
N ARG A 34 13.14 -2.84 2.46
CA ARG A 34 13.85 -3.26 1.24
C ARG A 34 14.05 -2.12 0.25
N ARG A 35 13.18 -1.10 0.21
CA ARG A 35 13.32 0.02 -0.73
C ARG A 35 14.67 0.75 -0.63
N TYR A 36 15.30 0.72 0.55
CA TYR A 36 16.62 1.34 0.83
C TYR A 36 17.81 0.40 0.64
N ALA A 37 17.57 -0.88 0.35
CA ALA A 37 18.58 -1.94 0.40
C ALA A 37 18.62 -2.79 -0.88
N VAL A 38 17.47 -2.99 -1.52
CA VAL A 38 17.27 -3.91 -2.63
C VAL A 38 17.01 -3.11 -3.91
N GLU A 39 17.88 -3.30 -4.90
CA GLU A 39 17.71 -2.71 -6.22
C GLU A 39 16.39 -3.15 -6.86
N GLY A 40 15.67 -2.20 -7.46
CA GLY A 40 14.36 -2.44 -8.07
C GLY A 40 13.21 -2.61 -7.07
N GLU A 41 13.41 -2.49 -5.75
CA GLU A 41 12.30 -2.52 -4.81
C GLU A 41 11.51 -1.20 -4.81
N ALA A 42 12.19 -0.05 -4.80
CA ALA A 42 11.55 1.25 -4.63
C ALA A 42 10.44 1.53 -5.68
N GLU A 43 10.68 1.14 -6.93
CA GLU A 43 9.73 1.27 -8.04
C GLU A 43 8.50 0.35 -7.93
N LYS A 44 8.46 -0.60 -7.00
CA LYS A 44 7.29 -1.49 -6.78
C LYS A 44 6.21 -0.85 -5.89
N HIS A 45 6.49 0.30 -5.28
CA HIS A 45 5.57 0.94 -4.35
C HIS A 45 4.61 1.92 -5.02
N TYR A 46 4.83 2.29 -6.28
CA TYR A 46 4.08 3.38 -6.90
C TYR A 46 3.91 3.20 -8.41
N ILE A 47 3.10 4.08 -9.00
CA ILE A 47 3.03 4.32 -10.44
C ILE A 47 2.73 5.80 -10.69
N ASP A 48 3.54 6.47 -11.50
CA ASP A 48 3.35 7.89 -11.83
C ASP A 48 2.43 8.05 -13.02
N LEU A 49 1.12 8.00 -12.81
CA LEU A 49 0.17 8.09 -13.92
C LEU A 49 0.27 9.42 -14.67
N ASP A 50 0.54 10.52 -13.97
CA ASP A 50 0.67 11.86 -14.56
C ASP A 50 1.78 11.94 -15.62
N GLN A 51 2.80 11.08 -15.54
CA GLN A 51 3.87 11.01 -16.54
C GLN A 51 3.35 10.58 -17.92
N TYR A 52 2.25 9.81 -17.94
CA TYR A 52 1.62 9.31 -19.16
C TYR A 52 0.46 10.21 -19.64
N GLY A 53 0.25 11.36 -18.99
CA GLY A 53 -0.77 12.37 -19.28
C GLY A 53 -2.19 11.92 -18.93
N ASP A 54 -3.18 12.77 -19.23
CA ASP A 54 -4.59 12.58 -18.84
C ASP A 54 -5.21 11.26 -19.33
N SER A 55 -4.63 10.64 -20.37
CA SER A 55 -5.07 9.37 -20.93
C SER A 55 -4.30 8.16 -20.39
N ALA A 56 -3.50 8.31 -19.33
CA ALA A 56 -2.65 7.27 -18.75
C ALA A 56 -3.36 5.91 -18.63
N LEU A 57 -4.53 5.89 -17.98
CA LEU A 57 -5.31 4.68 -17.75
C LEU A 57 -5.88 4.05 -19.02
N THR A 58 -5.98 4.80 -20.12
CA THR A 58 -6.41 4.28 -21.43
C THR A 58 -5.22 3.74 -22.24
N ILE A 59 -4.05 4.36 -22.10
CA ILE A 59 -2.89 4.03 -22.93
C ILE A 59 -1.93 3.03 -22.29
N LEU A 60 -1.91 2.90 -20.97
CA LEU A 60 -1.07 1.96 -20.24
C LEU A 60 -1.67 0.55 -20.34
N PRO A 61 -0.98 -0.42 -20.96
CA PRO A 61 -1.43 -1.80 -20.95
C PRO A 61 -1.39 -2.36 -19.54
N ILE A 62 -2.48 -3.03 -19.14
CA ILE A 62 -2.54 -3.65 -17.82
C ILE A 62 -1.56 -4.84 -17.70
N TYR A 63 -1.20 -5.47 -18.83
CA TYR A 63 -0.28 -6.60 -18.92
C TYR A 63 1.16 -6.14 -19.11
N TRP A 64 2.07 -6.70 -18.30
CA TRP A 64 3.48 -6.28 -18.26
C TRP A 64 4.17 -6.35 -19.62
N ASN A 65 4.04 -7.47 -20.33
CA ASN A 65 4.73 -7.65 -21.61
C ASN A 65 4.27 -6.63 -22.66
N GLU A 66 2.97 -6.33 -22.71
CA GLU A 66 2.41 -5.31 -23.61
C GLU A 66 2.89 -3.90 -23.21
N ALA A 67 3.00 -3.63 -21.91
CA ALA A 67 3.52 -2.37 -21.42
C ALA A 67 5.00 -2.20 -21.81
N VAL A 68 5.82 -3.24 -21.63
CA VAL A 68 7.24 -3.24 -22.00
C VAL A 68 7.42 -3.06 -23.50
N GLU A 69 6.62 -3.74 -24.32
CA GLU A 69 6.67 -3.58 -25.79
C GLU A 69 6.34 -2.14 -26.20
N LYS A 70 5.39 -1.50 -25.51
CA LYS A 70 4.92 -0.16 -25.86
C LYS A 70 5.80 0.98 -25.34
N PHE A 71 6.31 0.86 -24.11
CA PHE A 71 6.99 1.96 -23.40
C PHE A 71 8.46 1.67 -23.06
N GLY A 72 8.91 0.42 -23.17
CA GLY A 72 10.24 -0.02 -22.74
C GLY A 72 10.33 -0.20 -21.23
N GLU A 73 11.05 -1.23 -20.80
CA GLU A 73 11.16 -1.60 -19.37
C GLU A 73 11.82 -0.50 -18.53
N ASP A 74 12.92 0.09 -19.00
CA ASP A 74 13.63 1.15 -18.28
C ASP A 74 12.73 2.36 -17.99
N SER A 75 11.89 2.74 -18.96
CA SER A 75 10.95 3.85 -18.81
C SER A 75 9.86 3.52 -17.79
N LEU A 76 9.31 2.30 -17.82
CA LEU A 76 8.27 1.89 -16.88
C LEU A 76 8.81 1.87 -15.44
N ARG A 77 10.01 1.29 -15.25
CA ARG A 77 10.70 1.22 -13.96
C ARG A 77 10.99 2.61 -13.38
N ALA A 78 11.44 3.54 -14.21
CA ALA A 78 11.68 4.93 -13.81
C ALA A 78 10.42 5.67 -13.31
N HIS A 79 9.23 5.20 -13.70
CA HIS A 79 7.94 5.81 -13.36
C HIS A 79 7.06 4.90 -12.51
N GLY A 80 7.64 3.87 -11.90
CA GLY A 80 6.94 2.97 -10.98
C GLY A 80 6.16 1.86 -11.69
N ILE A 81 6.29 0.66 -11.14
CA ILE A 81 5.73 -0.59 -11.65
C ILE A 81 4.81 -1.29 -10.65
N GLY A 82 4.34 -0.57 -9.62
CA GLY A 82 3.58 -1.14 -8.51
C GLY A 82 2.41 -2.05 -8.92
N PRO A 83 1.54 -1.67 -9.88
CA PRO A 83 0.42 -2.51 -10.30
C PRO A 83 0.86 -3.88 -10.84
N TRP A 84 1.89 -3.90 -11.68
CA TRP A 84 2.42 -5.15 -12.25
C TRP A 84 3.18 -5.97 -11.20
N SER A 85 3.93 -5.32 -10.31
CA SER A 85 4.65 -5.99 -9.22
C SER A 85 3.70 -6.65 -8.21
N ALA A 86 2.61 -5.98 -7.84
CA ALA A 86 1.57 -6.54 -6.99
C ALA A 86 0.92 -7.77 -7.64
N TYR A 87 0.65 -7.72 -8.95
CA TYR A 87 0.10 -8.87 -9.68
C TYR A 87 1.10 -10.05 -9.74
N LEU A 88 2.38 -9.78 -10.00
CA LEU A 88 3.43 -10.81 -9.97
C LEU A 88 3.56 -11.45 -8.58
N THR A 89 3.52 -10.63 -7.52
CA THR A 89 3.54 -11.11 -6.13
C THR A 89 2.33 -12.00 -5.82
N PHE A 90 1.15 -11.65 -6.35
CA PHE A 90 -0.04 -12.49 -6.27
C PHE A 90 0.14 -13.84 -6.99
N LEU A 91 0.71 -13.86 -8.20
CA LEU A 91 0.99 -15.11 -8.91
C LEU A 91 1.97 -16.00 -8.12
N ASN A 92 3.02 -15.41 -7.56
CA ASN A 92 3.97 -16.12 -6.69
C ASN A 92 3.29 -16.67 -5.43
N LEU A 93 2.31 -15.94 -4.87
CA LEU A 93 1.53 -16.42 -3.73
C LEU A 93 0.66 -17.62 -4.10
N VAL A 94 0.06 -17.64 -5.30
CA VAL A 94 -0.69 -18.81 -5.82
C VAL A 94 0.25 -20.02 -5.90
N GLU A 95 1.42 -19.86 -6.52
CA GLU A 95 2.42 -20.93 -6.64
C GLU A 95 2.90 -21.43 -5.25
N ALA A 96 3.06 -20.52 -4.29
CA ALA A 96 3.43 -20.88 -2.92
C ALA A 96 2.36 -21.74 -2.23
N PHE A 97 1.08 -21.46 -2.46
CA PHE A 97 -0.03 -22.31 -2.02
C PHE A 97 -0.02 -23.67 -2.71
N GLU A 98 0.19 -23.73 -4.03
CA GLU A 98 0.27 -24.99 -4.80
C GLU A 98 1.40 -25.90 -4.27
N LYS A 99 2.55 -25.30 -4.00
CA LYS A 99 3.73 -25.97 -3.42
C LYS A 99 3.63 -26.22 -1.92
N LYS A 100 2.56 -25.74 -1.26
CA LYS A 100 2.32 -25.87 0.19
C LYS A 100 3.47 -25.34 1.04
N ASN A 101 4.13 -24.27 0.59
CA ASN A 101 5.26 -23.68 1.29
C ASN A 101 4.77 -22.59 2.26
N SER A 102 4.55 -22.97 3.52
CA SER A 102 4.05 -22.07 4.57
C SER A 102 4.85 -20.77 4.70
N ALA A 103 6.18 -20.87 4.74
CA ALA A 103 7.05 -19.71 4.92
C ALA A 103 6.92 -18.73 3.74
N ALA A 104 6.90 -19.24 2.51
CA ALA A 104 6.71 -18.42 1.32
C ALA A 104 5.31 -17.78 1.29
N ILE A 105 4.26 -18.52 1.65
CA ILE A 105 2.88 -18.00 1.72
C ILE A 105 2.83 -16.82 2.69
N LEU A 106 3.37 -16.96 3.89
CA LEU A 106 3.33 -15.90 4.89
C LEU A 106 4.10 -14.66 4.44
N ARG A 107 5.34 -14.84 3.92
CA ARG A 107 6.16 -13.73 3.42
C ARG A 107 5.47 -13.01 2.27
N LEU A 108 5.05 -13.74 1.24
CA LEU A 108 4.39 -13.17 0.07
C LEU A 108 3.02 -12.56 0.41
N SER A 109 2.31 -13.08 1.40
CA SER A 109 1.07 -12.48 1.89
C SER A 109 1.32 -11.13 2.55
N ALA A 110 2.37 -11.02 3.37
CA ALA A 110 2.76 -9.77 4.01
C ALA A 110 3.17 -8.72 2.96
N ASP A 111 4.03 -9.12 2.01
CA ASP A 111 4.52 -8.28 0.92
C ASP A 111 3.37 -7.83 -0.01
N LEU A 112 2.53 -8.77 -0.47
CA LEU A 112 1.35 -8.44 -1.28
C LEU A 112 0.40 -7.51 -0.54
N GLY A 113 0.23 -7.72 0.77
CA GLY A 113 -0.61 -6.87 1.60
C GLY A 113 -0.13 -5.42 1.62
N HIS A 114 1.17 -5.21 1.67
CA HIS A 114 1.80 -3.90 1.58
C HIS A 114 1.56 -3.26 0.22
N TYR A 115 1.96 -3.92 -0.89
CA TYR A 115 1.83 -3.35 -2.23
C TYR A 115 0.37 -3.02 -2.58
N LEU A 116 -0.59 -3.85 -2.18
CA LEU A 116 -2.01 -3.55 -2.36
C LEU A 116 -2.47 -2.35 -1.50
N GLY A 117 -1.86 -2.17 -0.32
CA GLY A 117 -2.05 -0.99 0.52
C GLY A 117 -1.61 0.29 -0.20
N ASP A 118 -0.37 0.31 -0.69
CA ASP A 118 0.23 1.44 -1.40
C ASP A 118 -0.61 1.84 -2.62
N LEU A 119 -1.05 0.87 -3.42
CA LEU A 119 -1.85 1.14 -4.63
C LEU A 119 -3.26 1.71 -4.34
N ASN A 120 -3.70 1.69 -3.08
CA ASN A 120 -4.91 2.38 -2.63
C ASN A 120 -4.59 3.76 -2.02
N VAL A 121 -3.34 4.21 -1.97
CA VAL A 121 -2.97 5.55 -1.52
C VAL A 121 -2.90 6.48 -2.73
N PRO A 122 -3.70 7.56 -2.80
CA PRO A 122 -3.67 8.47 -3.95
C PRO A 122 -2.26 8.99 -4.28
N LEU A 123 -1.48 9.32 -3.26
CA LEU A 123 -0.13 9.85 -3.40
C LEU A 123 0.90 8.86 -3.98
N HIS A 124 0.61 7.56 -3.98
CA HIS A 124 1.42 6.54 -4.66
C HIS A 124 1.11 6.42 -6.16
N THR A 125 0.18 7.23 -6.68
CA THR A 125 -0.24 7.19 -8.09
C THR A 125 0.16 8.42 -8.92
N THR A 126 0.96 9.32 -8.32
CA THR A 126 1.28 10.65 -8.89
C THR A 126 2.76 10.99 -8.70
N MET A 127 3.31 11.78 -9.64
CA MET A 127 4.63 12.38 -9.48
C MET A 127 4.66 13.39 -8.33
N ASN A 128 3.53 14.01 -8.00
CA ASN A 128 3.40 14.96 -6.89
C ASN A 128 3.17 14.26 -5.54
N TYR A 129 3.81 13.10 -5.35
CA TYR A 129 3.56 12.18 -4.23
C TYR A 129 3.78 12.80 -2.86
N ASN A 130 4.59 13.85 -2.74
CA ASN A 130 4.82 14.57 -1.49
C ASN A 130 4.35 16.02 -1.56
N GLY A 131 3.56 16.41 -2.56
CA GLY A 131 3.13 17.80 -2.73
C GLY A 131 4.25 18.75 -3.20
N GLN A 132 5.40 18.22 -3.58
CA GLN A 132 6.61 18.96 -3.93
C GLN A 132 6.47 19.80 -5.21
N LEU A 133 5.54 19.44 -6.11
CA LEU A 133 5.26 20.18 -7.34
C LEU A 133 4.24 21.30 -7.12
N THR A 134 3.57 21.32 -5.97
CA THR A 134 2.46 22.25 -5.67
C THR A 134 2.62 23.03 -4.37
N GLY A 135 3.78 22.92 -3.71
CA GLY A 135 4.12 23.68 -2.50
C GLY A 135 3.53 23.13 -1.21
N GLN A 136 3.34 21.81 -1.13
CA GLN A 136 2.66 21.10 -0.03
C GLN A 136 3.55 19.98 0.51
N GLU A 137 4.87 20.22 0.52
CA GLU A 137 5.88 19.25 0.91
C GLU A 137 5.60 18.68 2.31
N GLY A 138 5.61 17.35 2.43
CA GLY A 138 5.25 16.62 3.65
C GLY A 138 3.81 16.11 3.70
N ILE A 139 2.98 16.38 2.67
CA ILE A 139 1.59 15.86 2.62
C ILE A 139 1.53 14.33 2.58
N HIS A 140 2.60 13.67 2.12
CA HIS A 140 2.68 12.21 2.10
C HIS A 140 2.64 11.62 3.51
N GLY A 141 3.60 12.00 4.36
CA GLY A 141 3.64 11.58 5.76
C GLY A 141 2.41 12.07 6.54
N PHE A 142 1.85 13.22 6.17
CA PHE A 142 0.60 13.70 6.74
C PHE A 142 -0.57 12.74 6.47
N TRP A 143 -0.77 12.35 5.22
CA TRP A 143 -1.87 11.48 4.81
C TRP A 143 -1.70 10.05 5.34
N GLU A 144 -0.50 9.47 5.22
CA GLU A 144 -0.26 8.07 5.54
C GLU A 144 -0.02 7.79 7.03
N SER A 145 0.60 8.73 7.74
CA SER A 145 0.99 8.52 9.13
C SER A 145 0.14 9.37 10.06
N ARG A 146 0.18 10.69 9.93
CA ARG A 146 -0.41 11.60 10.93
C ARG A 146 -1.93 11.46 11.03
N VAL A 147 -2.64 11.42 9.90
CA VAL A 147 -4.11 11.27 9.89
C VAL A 147 -4.53 9.95 10.56
N PRO A 148 -4.01 8.76 10.17
CA PRO A 148 -4.31 7.52 10.88
C PRO A 148 -3.88 7.49 12.35
N GLU A 149 -2.71 8.04 12.69
CA GLU A 149 -2.22 8.07 14.07
C GLU A 149 -3.21 8.78 15.01
N LEU A 150 -3.76 9.91 14.57
CA LEU A 150 -4.71 10.69 15.37
C LEU A 150 -6.14 10.14 15.31
N LEU A 151 -6.60 9.68 14.14
CA LEU A 151 -8.04 9.47 13.91
C LEU A 151 -8.46 8.00 13.80
N SER A 152 -7.52 7.06 13.63
CA SER A 152 -7.88 5.66 13.34
C SER A 152 -8.67 4.95 14.43
N GLN A 153 -8.61 5.41 15.69
CA GLN A 153 -9.43 4.89 16.78
C GLN A 153 -10.94 5.08 16.53
N ASN A 154 -11.31 6.05 15.70
CA ASN A 154 -12.69 6.33 15.32
C ASN A 154 -13.12 5.63 14.03
N PHE A 155 -12.21 4.94 13.33
CA PHE A 155 -12.51 4.30 12.06
C PHE A 155 -13.26 2.98 12.25
N SER A 156 -14.29 2.76 11.44
CA SER A 156 -14.96 1.47 11.32
C SER A 156 -14.25 0.63 10.25
N LEU A 157 -13.30 -0.22 10.64
CA LEU A 157 -12.47 -0.96 9.68
C LEU A 157 -12.95 -2.39 9.37
N TRP A 158 -14.18 -2.75 9.78
CA TRP A 158 -14.76 -4.04 9.41
C TRP A 158 -15.28 -4.02 7.96
N VAL A 159 -14.78 -4.95 7.13
CA VAL A 159 -15.05 -5.00 5.69
C VAL A 159 -15.84 -6.24 5.24
N GLY A 160 -16.32 -7.04 6.19
CA GLY A 160 -17.01 -8.30 5.88
C GLY A 160 -16.06 -9.43 5.48
N LYS A 161 -16.59 -10.44 4.80
CA LYS A 161 -15.85 -11.63 4.37
C LYS A 161 -15.05 -11.37 3.09
N ALA A 162 -13.94 -12.08 2.92
CA ALA A 162 -13.20 -12.11 1.67
C ALA A 162 -14.07 -12.66 0.53
N GLU A 163 -13.87 -12.12 -0.67
CA GLU A 163 -14.61 -12.52 -1.88
C GLU A 163 -13.61 -12.91 -2.97
N TYR A 164 -14.01 -13.87 -3.82
CA TYR A 164 -13.17 -14.34 -4.91
C TYR A 164 -13.06 -13.27 -6.00
N ILE A 165 -11.85 -12.99 -6.42
CA ILE A 165 -11.54 -11.99 -7.43
C ILE A 165 -11.30 -12.69 -8.77
N LYS A 166 -12.31 -12.67 -9.64
CA LYS A 166 -12.27 -13.35 -10.95
C LYS A 166 -11.13 -12.86 -11.84
N LYS A 167 -10.77 -11.58 -11.75
CA LYS A 167 -9.76 -10.95 -12.59
C LYS A 167 -8.83 -10.08 -11.74
N PRO A 168 -7.82 -10.70 -11.10
CA PRO A 168 -6.97 -10.00 -10.12
C PRO A 168 -6.22 -8.81 -10.72
N GLN A 169 -5.72 -8.93 -11.95
CA GLN A 169 -5.01 -7.84 -12.61
C GLN A 169 -5.92 -6.63 -12.87
N GLU A 170 -7.12 -6.83 -13.41
CA GLU A 170 -8.11 -5.76 -13.61
C GLU A 170 -8.51 -5.12 -12.26
N ALA A 171 -8.61 -5.91 -11.19
CA ALA A 171 -8.93 -5.39 -9.85
C ALA A 171 -7.82 -4.48 -9.29
N ILE A 172 -6.54 -4.79 -9.54
CA ILE A 172 -5.41 -3.93 -9.17
C ILE A 172 -5.48 -2.59 -9.91
N TRP A 173 -5.64 -2.64 -11.22
CA TRP A 173 -5.72 -1.42 -12.04
C TRP A 173 -6.93 -0.55 -11.69
N LYS A 174 -8.06 -1.16 -11.37
CA LYS A 174 -9.23 -0.44 -10.88
C LYS A 174 -8.95 0.27 -9.55
N ALA A 175 -8.25 -0.37 -8.61
CA ALA A 175 -7.88 0.27 -7.34
C ALA A 175 -6.96 1.48 -7.56
N VAL A 176 -6.02 1.36 -8.49
CA VAL A 176 -5.10 2.44 -8.90
C VAL A 176 -5.86 3.60 -9.54
N GLU A 177 -6.77 3.33 -10.47
CA GLU A 177 -7.65 4.34 -11.08
C GLU A 177 -8.45 5.09 -10.01
N GLU A 178 -9.10 4.36 -9.10
CA GLU A 178 -9.89 4.94 -8.02
C GLU A 178 -9.04 5.74 -7.01
N ALA A 179 -7.81 5.30 -6.73
CA ALA A 179 -6.90 6.05 -5.87
C ALA A 179 -6.42 7.32 -6.56
N HIS A 180 -6.04 7.23 -7.83
CA HIS A 180 -5.55 8.36 -8.61
C HIS A 180 -6.59 9.45 -8.81
N SER A 181 -7.85 9.07 -9.02
CA SER A 181 -8.96 10.03 -9.14
C SER A 181 -9.23 10.85 -7.86
N GLN A 182 -8.52 10.58 -6.76
CA GLN A 182 -8.62 11.29 -5.49
C GLN A 182 -7.39 12.17 -5.19
N VAL A 183 -6.37 12.17 -6.05
CA VAL A 183 -5.15 12.99 -5.89
C VAL A 183 -5.48 14.48 -5.84
N ASP A 184 -6.42 14.92 -6.69
CA ASP A 184 -6.88 16.31 -6.74
C ASP A 184 -7.48 16.76 -5.40
N SER A 185 -8.28 15.93 -4.77
CA SER A 185 -8.96 16.19 -3.50
C SER A 185 -7.94 16.26 -2.37
N VAL A 186 -7.01 15.29 -2.31
CA VAL A 186 -5.90 15.28 -1.34
C VAL A 186 -5.13 16.60 -1.40
N LEU A 187 -4.72 17.03 -2.59
CA LEU A 187 -3.92 18.25 -2.73
C LEU A 187 -4.76 19.53 -2.58
N ASN A 188 -5.96 19.60 -3.14
CA ASN A 188 -6.75 20.83 -3.13
C ASN A 188 -7.31 21.17 -1.76
N PHE A 189 -7.78 20.18 -0.99
CA PHE A 189 -8.31 20.45 0.35
C PHE A 189 -7.23 20.84 1.35
N GLU A 190 -6.04 20.24 1.28
CA GLU A 190 -4.90 20.66 2.10
C GLU A 190 -4.52 22.12 1.79
N ARG A 191 -4.47 22.48 0.51
CA ARG A 191 -4.14 23.85 0.07
C ARG A 191 -5.18 24.86 0.52
N GLU A 192 -6.46 24.51 0.42
CA GLU A 192 -7.54 25.42 0.79
C GLU A 192 -7.58 25.64 2.30
N LEU A 193 -7.45 24.57 3.10
CA LEU A 193 -7.35 24.70 4.56
C LEU A 193 -6.10 25.50 4.97
N SER A 194 -4.99 25.33 4.27
CA SER A 194 -3.76 26.12 4.52
C SER A 194 -3.95 27.63 4.33
N ARG A 195 -4.95 28.07 3.55
CA ARG A 195 -5.29 29.50 3.42
C ARG A 195 -6.16 30.01 4.56
N GLN A 196 -6.82 29.11 5.27
CA GLN A 196 -7.75 29.42 6.35
C GLN A 196 -7.09 29.33 7.73
N PHE A 197 -6.02 28.55 7.86
CA PHE A 197 -5.24 28.39 9.08
C PHE A 197 -3.97 29.24 9.04
N SER A 198 -3.63 29.91 10.14
CA SER A 198 -2.30 30.50 10.28
C SER A 198 -1.24 29.40 10.48
N ASP A 199 0.03 29.74 10.26
CA ASP A 199 1.13 28.77 10.34
C ASP A 199 1.26 28.11 11.72
N ASP A 200 0.98 28.85 12.79
CA ASP A 200 0.93 28.40 14.18
C ASP A 200 -0.31 27.58 14.54
N GLN A 201 -1.37 27.66 13.73
CA GLN A 201 -2.56 26.81 13.86
C GLN A 201 -2.47 25.54 12.99
N LYS A 202 -1.80 25.64 11.84
CA LYS A 202 -1.62 24.51 10.91
C LYS A 202 -0.67 23.46 11.47
N TYR A 203 0.37 23.89 12.17
CA TYR A 203 1.42 23.01 12.67
C TYR A 203 1.52 23.04 14.19
N SER A 204 1.93 21.90 14.76
CA SER A 204 2.36 21.77 16.14
C SER A 204 3.78 21.19 16.20
N PHE A 205 4.36 21.18 17.39
CA PHE A 205 5.67 20.56 17.63
C PHE A 205 5.50 19.40 18.61
N GLU A 206 6.04 18.25 18.23
CA GLU A 206 6.00 17.03 19.04
C GLU A 206 7.42 16.46 19.22
N GLU A 207 7.67 15.83 20.37
CA GLU A 207 8.93 15.16 20.64
C GLU A 207 8.87 13.71 20.13
N ARG A 208 9.58 13.42 19.04
CA ARG A 208 9.73 12.07 18.47
C ARG A 208 11.20 11.66 18.58
N ASN A 209 11.48 10.53 19.25
CA ASN A 209 12.86 10.04 19.46
C ASN A 209 13.83 11.08 20.04
N ARG A 210 13.37 11.93 20.98
CA ARG A 210 14.12 13.06 21.56
C ARG A 210 14.46 14.20 20.59
N LEU A 211 13.82 14.22 19.42
CA LEU A 211 13.89 15.32 18.47
C LEU A 211 12.54 16.03 18.40
N THR A 212 12.56 17.35 18.52
CA THR A 212 11.37 18.18 18.28
C THR A 212 11.10 18.24 16.78
N THR A 213 10.00 17.66 16.35
CA THR A 213 9.58 17.59 14.95
C THR A 213 8.36 18.46 14.74
N ARG A 214 8.34 19.23 13.65
CA ARG A 214 7.18 19.99 13.22
C ARG A 214 6.20 19.05 12.52
N VAL A 215 4.97 18.97 13.02
CA VAL A 215 3.93 18.08 12.49
C VAL A 215 2.66 18.88 12.22
N TYR A 216 1.74 18.34 11.42
CA TYR A 216 0.41 18.91 11.28
C TYR A 216 -0.34 18.85 12.62
N SER A 217 -0.98 19.95 13.01
CA SER A 217 -1.73 20.06 14.26
C SER A 217 -2.94 19.12 14.25
N GLN A 218 -3.47 18.81 15.43
CA GLN A 218 -4.67 17.98 15.55
C GLN A 218 -5.86 18.67 14.88
N GLU A 219 -6.03 19.97 15.09
CA GLU A 219 -7.12 20.78 14.55
C GLU A 219 -7.10 20.81 13.02
N PHE A 220 -5.92 20.98 12.42
CA PHE A 220 -5.77 20.92 10.96
C PHE A 220 -6.04 19.51 10.43
N THR A 221 -5.56 18.48 11.14
CA THR A 221 -5.79 17.06 10.78
C THR A 221 -7.28 16.71 10.75
N GLU A 222 -8.03 17.14 11.78
CA GLU A 222 -9.48 16.92 11.87
C GLU A 222 -10.23 17.67 10.77
N ALA A 223 -9.90 18.95 10.54
CA ALA A 223 -10.49 19.74 9.45
C ALA A 223 -10.23 19.12 8.07
N TYR A 224 -9.01 18.62 7.85
CA TYR A 224 -8.62 17.95 6.62
C TYR A 224 -9.36 16.62 6.42
N ALA A 225 -9.48 15.80 7.47
CA ALA A 225 -10.24 14.55 7.41
C ALA A 225 -11.73 14.78 7.11
N ILE A 226 -12.32 15.85 7.66
CA ILE A 226 -13.69 16.28 7.35
C ILE A 226 -13.80 16.74 5.89
N ALA A 227 -12.87 17.57 5.41
CA ALA A 227 -12.87 18.05 4.02
C ALA A 227 -12.73 16.91 3.01
N LEU A 228 -11.95 15.87 3.35
CA LEU A 228 -11.82 14.65 2.56
C LEU A 228 -13.00 13.67 2.71
N ASP A 229 -14.01 14.01 3.52
CA ASP A 229 -15.18 13.17 3.79
C ASP A 229 -14.80 11.77 4.33
N GLY A 230 -13.75 11.67 5.14
CA GLY A 230 -13.28 10.38 5.67
C GLY A 230 -12.57 9.51 4.63
N MET A 231 -11.99 10.08 3.58
CA MET A 231 -11.25 9.37 2.53
C MET A 231 -10.23 8.35 3.06
N VAL A 232 -9.44 8.71 4.07
CA VAL A 232 -8.40 7.83 4.62
C VAL A 232 -9.00 6.53 5.15
N GLU A 233 -10.10 6.61 5.90
CA GLU A 233 -10.84 5.42 6.36
C GLU A 233 -11.36 4.60 5.16
N ARG A 234 -11.96 5.27 4.16
CA ARG A 234 -12.47 4.58 2.96
C ARG A 234 -11.36 3.83 2.22
N GLN A 235 -10.20 4.44 2.02
CA GLN A 235 -9.06 3.80 1.35
C GLN A 235 -8.50 2.65 2.20
N MET A 236 -8.36 2.82 3.52
CA MET A 236 -7.96 1.71 4.40
C MET A 236 -8.93 0.52 4.33
N ARG A 237 -10.25 0.78 4.30
CA ARG A 237 -11.28 -0.27 4.13
C ARG A 237 -11.14 -0.96 2.76
N LYS A 238 -10.92 -0.22 1.68
CA LYS A 238 -10.67 -0.80 0.35
C LYS A 238 -9.43 -1.69 0.37
N SER A 239 -8.32 -1.22 0.92
CA SER A 239 -7.09 -2.00 1.07
C SER A 239 -7.33 -3.29 1.85
N ILE A 240 -7.95 -3.22 3.03
CA ILE A 240 -8.22 -4.42 3.86
C ILE A 240 -9.07 -5.44 3.10
N LYS A 241 -10.14 -5.00 2.42
CA LYS A 241 -11.02 -5.85 1.63
C LYS A 241 -10.26 -6.50 0.46
N MET A 242 -9.45 -5.72 -0.24
CA MET A 242 -8.65 -6.17 -1.37
C MET A 242 -7.61 -7.20 -0.92
N ILE A 243 -6.85 -6.92 0.14
CA ILE A 243 -5.85 -7.84 0.70
C ILE A 243 -6.50 -9.20 1.05
N ALA A 244 -7.62 -9.18 1.78
CA ALA A 244 -8.32 -10.40 2.14
C ALA A 244 -8.83 -11.17 0.90
N GLY A 245 -9.38 -10.46 -0.08
CA GLY A 245 -9.83 -11.03 -1.34
C GLY A 245 -8.70 -11.64 -2.17
N PHE A 246 -7.53 -11.00 -2.22
CA PHE A 246 -6.35 -11.50 -2.95
C PHE A 246 -5.76 -12.75 -2.30
N TRP A 247 -5.61 -12.78 -0.96
CA TRP A 247 -5.15 -13.99 -0.26
C TRP A 247 -6.13 -15.15 -0.45
N TYR A 248 -7.43 -14.89 -0.33
CA TYR A 248 -8.47 -15.89 -0.58
C TYR A 248 -8.43 -16.40 -2.03
N THR A 249 -8.32 -15.49 -3.00
CA THR A 249 -8.25 -15.82 -4.43
C THR A 249 -7.00 -16.64 -4.74
N ALA A 250 -5.85 -16.33 -4.14
CA ALA A 250 -4.63 -17.09 -4.34
C ALA A 250 -4.78 -18.54 -3.86
N TRP A 251 -5.36 -18.74 -2.67
CA TRP A 251 -5.66 -20.08 -2.15
C TRP A 251 -6.65 -20.85 -3.02
N VAL A 252 -7.72 -20.20 -3.50
CA VAL A 252 -8.70 -20.82 -4.40
C VAL A 252 -8.06 -21.23 -5.73
N ASN A 253 -7.28 -20.33 -6.34
CA ASN A 253 -6.61 -20.59 -7.61
C ASN A 253 -5.57 -21.71 -7.50
N ALA A 254 -4.95 -21.88 -6.34
CA ALA A 254 -4.03 -22.98 -6.05
C ALA A 254 -4.72 -24.35 -5.81
N GLY A 255 -6.03 -24.45 -6.03
CA GLY A 255 -6.80 -25.68 -5.83
C GLY A 255 -7.20 -25.94 -4.38
N GLN A 256 -7.26 -24.90 -3.55
CA GLN A 256 -7.70 -24.96 -2.15
C GLN A 256 -6.96 -26.03 -1.32
N PRO A 257 -5.61 -25.99 -1.27
CA PRO A 257 -4.84 -26.97 -0.52
C PRO A 257 -5.26 -26.98 0.97
N ASP A 258 -5.30 -28.18 1.56
CA ASP A 258 -5.61 -28.38 2.97
C ASP A 258 -4.49 -27.81 3.86
N LEU A 259 -4.79 -26.67 4.49
CA LEU A 259 -3.85 -25.90 5.31
C LEU A 259 -3.63 -26.50 6.71
N SER A 260 -4.43 -27.48 7.14
CA SER A 260 -4.24 -28.12 8.46
C SER A 260 -2.93 -28.89 8.57
N LYS A 261 -2.33 -29.23 7.42
CA LYS A 261 -1.08 -29.97 7.30
C LYS A 261 0.15 -29.08 7.17
N PHE A 262 -0.04 -27.76 7.21
CA PHE A 262 1.02 -26.80 7.00
C PHE A 262 1.73 -26.57 8.33
N GLU A 263 3.06 -26.60 8.33
CA GLU A 263 3.82 -26.24 9.52
C GLU A 263 3.59 -24.76 9.83
N THR A 264 3.10 -24.47 11.03
CA THR A 264 2.81 -23.11 11.54
C THR A 264 3.90 -22.62 12.50
N ASN A 265 4.94 -23.41 12.74
CA ASN A 265 6.03 -23.09 13.66
C ASN A 265 7.35 -22.73 12.98
N THR A 266 7.33 -22.42 11.67
CA THR A 266 8.48 -21.84 11.00
C THR A 266 8.74 -20.47 11.64
N GLN A 267 9.70 -20.41 12.57
CA GLN A 267 10.32 -19.14 12.93
C GLN A 267 10.86 -18.56 11.64
N PRO A 268 10.32 -17.43 11.18
CA PRO A 268 10.80 -16.84 9.96
C PRO A 268 12.17 -16.25 10.26
N GLU A 269 13.17 -16.64 9.47
CA GLU A 269 14.48 -16.01 9.49
C GLU A 269 14.32 -14.49 9.34
N GLU A 270 15.10 -13.74 10.11
CA GLU A 270 15.20 -12.30 9.87
C GLU A 270 15.74 -12.09 8.45
N GLU A 271 15.05 -11.23 7.70
CA GLU A 271 15.47 -10.91 6.34
C GLU A 271 16.74 -10.06 6.43
N GLU A 272 17.90 -10.67 6.13
CA GLU A 272 19.17 -9.94 5.99
C GLU A 272 19.10 -9.05 4.75
N LEU A 273 19.09 -7.74 4.97
CA LEU A 273 19.03 -6.76 3.89
C LEU A 273 20.45 -6.44 3.40
N PRO A 274 20.74 -6.61 2.09
CA PRO A 274 22.02 -6.17 1.54
C PRO A 274 22.13 -4.64 1.65
N THR A 275 23.30 -4.13 1.99
CA THR A 275 23.52 -2.67 2.07
C THR A 275 23.93 -2.13 0.71
N ASN A 276 23.11 -1.27 0.11
CA ASN A 276 23.47 -0.51 -1.08
C ASN A 276 23.25 1.00 -0.88
N PRO A 277 24.29 1.77 -0.51
CA PRO A 277 24.17 3.19 -0.20
C PRO A 277 23.94 4.08 -1.44
N SER A 278 23.93 3.53 -2.65
CA SER A 278 23.75 4.29 -3.90
C SER A 278 22.31 4.35 -4.42
N LEU A 279 21.37 3.68 -3.74
CA LEU A 279 19.97 3.62 -4.17
C LEU A 279 19.28 4.98 -4.04
N ARG A 280 18.64 5.43 -5.13
CA ARG A 280 17.78 6.61 -5.13
C ARG A 280 16.36 6.20 -4.76
N VAL A 281 15.84 6.74 -3.65
CA VAL A 281 14.52 6.41 -3.11
C VAL A 281 13.72 7.70 -2.97
N ARG A 282 12.39 7.65 -3.19
CA ARG A 282 11.48 8.76 -2.89
C ARG A 282 11.59 9.16 -1.43
N THR A 283 11.76 10.44 -1.16
CA THR A 283 11.74 10.98 0.21
C THR A 283 10.31 10.98 0.74
N HIS A 284 10.09 10.26 1.84
CA HIS A 284 8.86 10.32 2.62
C HIS A 284 9.28 11.01 3.92
N ASP A 285 9.23 12.34 3.95
CA ASP A 285 9.62 13.06 5.16
C ASP A 285 8.56 12.78 6.23
N ASN A 286 8.97 12.12 7.30
CA ASN A 286 8.17 11.77 8.48
C ASN A 286 8.37 12.77 9.62
#